data_AF-A0A9D9E027-F1
#
_entry.id   AF-A0A9D9E027-F1
#
_cell.length_a   1.000
_cell.length_b   1.000
_cell.length_c   1.000
_cell.angle_alpha   90.00
_cell.angle_beta   90.00
_cell.angle_gamma   90.00
#
_symmetry.space_group_name_H-M   'P 1'
#
loop_
_entity.id
_entity.type
_entity.pdbx_description
1 polymer ?
#
loop_
_entity_poly.entity_id
_entity_poly.type
_entity_poly.pdbx_seq_one_letter_code
_entity_poly.pdbx_strand_id
1 'polypeptide(L)'
;MERFRKAAVLLLAILIILSSCATTEGESYPSVSGTIVSISKYGNAMTSITSEEMKAAGYQTGDLIAITVGDYSAIVPLGTNYSDVDRSSAVAVDDGNAIELAINYGDFSSISGCNEGTTVTVSMEEKGGYSEEFMIRHLVRTENRDDYASDAVFANFREVTAGNIKSGVLHRSCSPVRGDARAPYADALMGEAGIKTVINLADSEESMSEGLAIAPNYAVLYENGSVICLNMGVDFFAPDFTAKLHDALVFMIENPGPYLIHCNEGKDRAG
;
A
#
# COMPACT_ATOMS: atom_id res chain seq x y z
N MET A 1 51.04 -32.38 6.07
CA MET A 1 50.02 -31.36 6.41
C MET A 1 48.96 -31.20 5.32
N GLU A 2 49.32 -31.18 4.03
CA GLU A 2 48.36 -30.95 2.94
C GLU A 2 47.31 -32.06 2.74
N ARG A 3 47.70 -33.34 2.91
CA ARG A 3 46.77 -34.48 2.84
C ARG A 3 45.73 -34.51 3.98
N PHE A 4 46.10 -34.03 5.17
CA PHE A 4 45.18 -33.91 6.32
C PHE A 4 44.18 -32.76 6.14
N ARG A 5 44.59 -31.65 5.50
CA ARG A 5 43.68 -30.55 5.13
C ARG A 5 42.62 -30.99 4.11
N LYS A 6 42.99 -31.78 3.10
CA LYS A 6 42.04 -32.27 2.08
C LYS A 6 41.02 -33.27 2.67
N ALA A 7 41.45 -34.13 3.61
CA ALA A 7 40.53 -35.04 4.30
C ALA A 7 39.56 -34.30 5.25
N ALA A 8 40.03 -33.27 5.96
CA ALA A 8 39.20 -32.45 6.84
C ALA A 8 38.18 -31.59 6.06
N VAL A 9 38.57 -31.05 4.90
CA VAL A 9 37.67 -30.28 4.03
C VAL A 9 36.60 -31.18 3.38
N LEU A 10 36.96 -32.42 3.03
CA LEU A 10 35.99 -33.37 2.47
C LEU A 10 34.98 -33.85 3.54
N LEU A 11 35.41 -34.04 4.79
CA LEU A 11 34.50 -34.40 5.89
C LEU A 11 33.55 -33.25 6.25
N LEU A 12 34.01 -32.01 6.19
CA LEU A 12 33.20 -30.81 6.44
C LEU A 12 32.16 -30.60 5.32
N ALA A 13 32.51 -30.88 4.07
CA ALA A 13 31.57 -30.80 2.94
C ALA A 13 30.46 -31.87 3.03
N ILE A 14 30.77 -33.07 3.52
CA ILE A 14 29.77 -34.14 3.70
C ILE A 14 28.80 -33.82 4.86
N LEU A 15 29.27 -33.19 5.95
CA LEU A 15 28.42 -32.74 7.05
C LEU A 15 27.46 -31.60 6.66
N ILE A 16 27.87 -30.72 5.74
CA ILE A 16 27.01 -29.64 5.23
C ILE A 16 25.89 -30.20 4.32
N ILE A 17 26.18 -31.25 3.53
CA ILE A 17 25.19 -31.86 2.62
C ILE A 17 24.13 -32.66 3.40
N LEU A 18 24.45 -33.22 4.57
CA LEU A 18 23.50 -33.96 5.41
C LEU A 18 22.54 -33.04 6.19
N SER A 19 22.79 -31.73 6.28
CA SER A 19 21.90 -30.78 6.98
C SER A 19 20.84 -30.14 6.06
N SER A 20 20.90 -30.38 4.74
CA SER A 20 19.94 -29.84 3.76
C SER A 20 18.77 -30.78 3.46
N CYS A 21 18.62 -31.87 4.21
CA CYS A 21 17.50 -32.80 4.07
C CYS A 21 16.61 -32.85 5.32
N ALA A 22 16.51 -31.74 6.05
CA ALA A 22 15.37 -31.51 6.91
C ALA A 22 14.20 -31.11 6.00
N THR A 23 13.34 -32.07 5.69
CA THR A 23 11.99 -31.78 5.19
C THR A 23 11.32 -30.94 6.27
N THR A 24 11.11 -29.65 6.02
CA THR A 24 10.17 -28.85 6.80
C THR A 24 8.82 -29.52 6.61
N GLU A 25 8.33 -30.24 7.63
CA GLU A 25 6.91 -30.55 7.73
C GLU A 25 6.20 -29.19 7.63
N GLY A 26 5.40 -29.00 6.58
CA GLY A 26 4.62 -27.79 6.44
C GLY A 26 3.74 -27.65 7.68
N GLU A 27 3.73 -26.46 8.28
CA GLU A 27 2.83 -26.18 9.40
C GLU A 27 1.40 -26.51 8.96
N SER A 28 0.78 -27.47 9.65
CA SER A 28 -0.59 -27.89 9.38
C SER A 28 -1.53 -27.10 10.28
N TYR A 29 -2.40 -26.28 9.68
CA TYR A 29 -3.41 -25.51 10.38
C TYR A 29 -4.76 -26.23 10.35
N PRO A 30 -5.46 -26.39 11.50
CA PRO A 30 -6.77 -27.03 11.52
C PRO A 30 -7.80 -26.22 10.72
N SER A 31 -8.68 -26.92 10.00
CA SER A 31 -9.83 -26.28 9.36
C SER A 31 -10.87 -25.85 10.39
N VAL A 32 -11.55 -24.74 10.14
CA VAL A 32 -12.66 -24.24 10.96
C VAL A 32 -13.95 -24.38 10.14
N SER A 33 -15.07 -24.72 10.77
CA SER A 33 -16.34 -24.91 10.07
C SER A 33 -17.51 -24.32 10.84
N GLY A 34 -18.52 -23.87 10.12
CA GLY A 34 -19.73 -23.27 10.67
C GLY A 34 -20.83 -23.19 9.61
N THR A 35 -21.77 -22.28 9.80
CA THR A 35 -22.84 -22.00 8.84
C THR A 35 -23.04 -20.50 8.66
N ILE A 36 -23.72 -20.10 7.59
CA ILE A 36 -24.23 -18.74 7.46
C ILE A 36 -25.37 -18.55 8.47
N VAL A 37 -25.28 -17.53 9.31
CA VAL A 37 -26.29 -17.20 10.33
C VAL A 37 -27.23 -16.09 9.88
N SER A 38 -26.78 -15.19 9.01
CA SER A 38 -27.62 -14.13 8.43
C SER A 38 -27.00 -13.57 7.15
N ILE A 39 -27.85 -13.03 6.28
CA ILE A 39 -27.45 -12.24 5.11
C ILE A 39 -27.85 -10.79 5.33
N SER A 40 -26.90 -9.87 5.22
CA SER A 40 -27.16 -8.45 5.36
C SER A 40 -27.93 -7.92 4.14
N LYS A 41 -28.52 -6.72 4.25
CA LYS A 41 -29.20 -6.06 3.11
C LYS A 41 -28.27 -5.73 1.93
N TYR A 42 -26.96 -5.81 2.12
CA TYR A 42 -25.94 -5.60 1.08
C TYR A 42 -25.39 -6.92 0.54
N GLY A 43 -25.87 -8.06 1.05
CA GLY A 43 -25.43 -9.38 0.60
C GLY A 43 -24.16 -9.90 1.27
N ASN A 44 -23.72 -9.28 2.38
CA ASN A 44 -22.66 -9.86 3.21
C ASN A 44 -23.22 -11.03 4.00
N ALA A 45 -22.45 -12.10 4.15
CA ALA A 45 -22.87 -13.33 4.78
C ALA A 45 -22.14 -13.51 6.11
N MET A 46 -22.85 -13.27 7.22
CA MET A 46 -22.31 -13.49 8.56
C MET A 46 -22.25 -14.99 8.84
N THR A 47 -21.11 -15.48 9.33
CA THR A 47 -20.93 -16.90 9.68
C THR A 47 -21.12 -17.13 11.17
N SER A 48 -21.32 -18.39 11.56
CA SER A 48 -21.25 -18.83 12.95
C SER A 48 -19.81 -19.00 13.45
N ILE A 49 -18.81 -18.84 12.58
CA ILE A 49 -17.39 -19.00 12.90
C ILE A 49 -16.94 -17.75 13.65
N THR A 50 -16.48 -17.94 14.88
CA THR A 50 -16.05 -16.84 15.75
C THR A 50 -14.61 -16.45 15.48
N SER A 51 -14.26 -15.20 15.81
CA SER A 51 -12.88 -14.72 15.77
C SER A 51 -11.97 -15.51 16.73
N GLU A 52 -12.52 -15.98 17.85
CA GLU A 52 -11.80 -16.80 18.82
C GLU A 52 -11.46 -18.18 18.26
N GLU A 53 -12.40 -18.85 17.57
CA GLU A 53 -12.15 -20.14 16.91
C GLU A 53 -11.06 -20.03 15.85
N MET A 54 -11.09 -18.98 15.03
CA MET A 54 -10.04 -18.71 14.02
C MET A 54 -8.68 -18.50 14.68
N LYS A 55 -8.59 -17.68 15.74
CA LYS A 55 -7.33 -17.45 16.46
C LYS A 55 -6.81 -18.70 17.15
N ALA A 56 -7.68 -19.49 17.77
CA ALA A 56 -7.32 -20.76 18.40
C ALA A 56 -6.83 -21.80 17.37
N ALA A 57 -7.32 -21.72 16.14
CA ALA A 57 -6.89 -22.54 15.01
C ALA A 57 -5.63 -21.99 14.30
N GLY A 58 -5.06 -20.88 14.80
CA GLY A 58 -3.79 -20.32 14.31
C GLY A 58 -3.93 -19.37 13.12
N TYR A 59 -5.13 -18.90 12.79
CA TYR A 59 -5.35 -17.89 11.76
C TYR A 59 -5.19 -16.48 12.32
N GLN A 60 -4.75 -15.53 11.49
CA GLN A 60 -4.63 -14.13 11.82
C GLN A 60 -4.92 -13.25 10.60
N THR A 61 -5.20 -11.97 10.83
CA THR A 61 -5.40 -11.01 9.75
C THR A 61 -4.14 -10.87 8.89
N GLY A 62 -4.30 -10.80 7.57
CA GLY A 62 -3.19 -10.87 6.61
C GLY A 62 -2.85 -12.29 6.14
N ASP A 63 -3.56 -13.32 6.60
CA ASP A 63 -3.50 -14.66 6.00
C ASP A 63 -4.35 -14.73 4.72
N LEU A 64 -3.96 -15.58 3.76
CA LEU A 64 -4.85 -16.05 2.70
C LEU A 64 -5.50 -17.35 3.15
N ILE A 65 -6.83 -17.41 3.04
CA ILE A 65 -7.63 -18.56 3.45
C ILE A 65 -8.45 -19.08 2.27
N ALA A 66 -8.54 -20.40 2.16
CA ALA A 66 -9.49 -21.04 1.28
C ALA A 66 -10.82 -21.19 2.02
N ILE A 67 -11.89 -20.66 1.41
CA ILE A 67 -13.26 -20.80 1.91
C ILE A 67 -14.05 -21.73 1.00
N THR A 68 -14.94 -22.51 1.58
CA THR A 68 -15.99 -23.26 0.88
C THR A 68 -17.33 -22.94 1.53
N VAL A 69 -18.26 -22.40 0.75
CA VAL A 69 -19.60 -21.96 1.16
C VAL A 69 -20.62 -22.69 0.28
N GLY A 70 -21.20 -23.77 0.79
CA GLY A 70 -21.98 -24.69 -0.04
C GLY A 70 -21.14 -25.22 -1.21
N ASP A 71 -21.56 -24.94 -2.44
CA ASP A 71 -20.85 -25.34 -3.67
C ASP A 71 -19.83 -24.27 -4.17
N TYR A 72 -19.80 -23.10 -3.54
CA TYR A 72 -18.88 -22.02 -3.90
C TYR A 72 -17.57 -22.14 -3.14
N SER A 73 -16.44 -22.04 -3.83
CA SER A 73 -15.11 -21.98 -3.21
C SER A 73 -14.31 -20.81 -3.75
N ALA A 74 -13.51 -20.19 -2.88
CA ALA A 74 -12.61 -19.10 -3.24
C ALA A 74 -11.42 -19.04 -2.27
N ILE A 75 -10.32 -18.43 -2.73
CA ILE A 75 -9.25 -17.98 -1.84
C ILE A 75 -9.51 -16.50 -1.56
N VAL A 76 -9.58 -16.14 -0.28
CA VAL A 76 -9.85 -14.77 0.16
C VAL A 76 -8.88 -14.38 1.27
N PRO A 77 -8.50 -13.10 1.39
CA PRO A 77 -7.75 -12.64 2.54
C PRO A 77 -8.63 -12.55 3.79
N LEU A 78 -8.03 -12.85 4.95
CA LEU A 78 -8.60 -12.56 6.25
C LEU A 78 -8.21 -11.13 6.64
N GLY A 79 -9.18 -10.22 6.60
CA GLY A 79 -9.02 -8.81 6.94
C GLY A 79 -9.85 -8.41 8.16
N THR A 80 -9.93 -7.10 8.40
CA THR A 80 -10.71 -6.46 9.48
C THR A 80 -11.76 -5.49 8.95
N ASN A 81 -11.70 -5.16 7.65
CA ASN A 81 -12.62 -4.26 7.00
C ASN A 81 -12.79 -4.62 5.52
N TYR A 82 -13.90 -4.18 4.91
CA TYR A 82 -14.17 -4.42 3.48
C TYR A 82 -13.10 -3.78 2.58
N SER A 83 -12.55 -2.64 2.98
CA SER A 83 -11.52 -1.90 2.24
C SER A 83 -10.13 -2.55 2.28
N ASP A 84 -9.97 -3.65 3.04
CA ASP A 84 -8.72 -4.41 3.10
C ASP A 84 -8.44 -5.16 1.79
N VAL A 85 -9.36 -5.13 0.83
CA VAL A 85 -9.19 -5.59 -0.54
C VAL A 85 -9.62 -4.52 -1.55
N ASP A 86 -9.26 -4.70 -2.81
CA ASP A 86 -9.73 -3.82 -3.88
C ASP A 86 -11.25 -3.92 -4.07
N ARG A 87 -11.81 -2.89 -4.70
CA ARG A 87 -13.23 -2.89 -5.08
C ARG A 87 -13.54 -4.15 -5.90
N SER A 88 -14.71 -4.73 -5.67
CA SER A 88 -15.20 -5.96 -6.29
C SER A 88 -14.43 -7.25 -5.92
N SER A 89 -13.48 -7.20 -4.99
CA SER A 89 -12.81 -8.40 -4.47
C SER A 89 -13.50 -8.95 -3.22
N ALA A 90 -13.42 -10.27 -3.03
CA ALA A 90 -13.95 -10.94 -1.85
C ALA A 90 -12.98 -10.86 -0.66
N VAL A 91 -13.52 -10.82 0.56
CA VAL A 91 -12.76 -10.75 1.81
C VAL A 91 -13.52 -11.47 2.93
N ALA A 92 -12.80 -12.15 3.81
CA ALA A 92 -13.32 -12.60 5.09
C ALA A 92 -12.95 -11.56 6.15
N VAL A 93 -13.94 -10.91 6.74
CA VAL A 93 -13.78 -9.83 7.71
C VAL A 93 -13.91 -10.40 9.12
N ASP A 94 -12.84 -10.34 9.90
CA ASP A 94 -12.88 -10.52 11.35
C ASP A 94 -13.35 -9.20 11.99
N ASP A 95 -14.61 -9.13 12.43
CA ASP A 95 -15.19 -7.95 13.08
C ASP A 95 -14.86 -7.86 14.59
N GLY A 96 -14.05 -8.80 15.10
CA GLY A 96 -13.69 -8.97 16.49
C GLY A 96 -14.59 -9.95 17.28
N ASN A 97 -15.73 -10.35 16.72
CA ASN A 97 -16.64 -11.34 17.29
C ASN A 97 -16.82 -12.56 16.38
N ALA A 98 -17.09 -12.35 15.09
CA ALA A 98 -17.30 -13.40 14.11
C ALA A 98 -16.71 -13.05 12.74
N ILE A 99 -16.64 -14.05 11.88
CA ILE A 99 -16.19 -13.88 10.50
C ILE A 99 -17.39 -13.58 9.60
N GLU A 100 -17.34 -12.45 8.90
CA GLU A 100 -18.28 -12.08 7.84
C GLU A 100 -17.63 -12.26 6.46
N LEU A 101 -18.33 -12.92 5.52
CA LEU A 101 -17.88 -13.04 4.13
C LEU A 101 -18.52 -11.95 3.29
N ALA A 102 -17.70 -11.15 2.61
CA ALA A 102 -18.15 -9.96 1.89
C ALA A 102 -17.43 -9.79 0.55
N ILE A 103 -17.99 -8.93 -0.30
CA ILE A 103 -17.31 -8.37 -1.47
C ILE A 103 -17.25 -6.87 -1.29
N ASN A 104 -16.06 -6.29 -1.39
CA ASN A 104 -15.89 -4.85 -1.25
C ASN A 104 -16.69 -4.13 -2.37
N TYR A 105 -17.69 -3.31 -2.00
CA TYR A 105 -18.66 -2.73 -2.93
C TYR A 105 -19.41 -3.77 -3.80
N GLY A 106 -19.71 -4.95 -3.27
CA GLY A 106 -20.47 -5.99 -3.96
C GLY A 106 -21.38 -6.80 -3.03
N ASP A 107 -22.00 -7.84 -3.59
CA ASP A 107 -22.94 -8.74 -2.91
C ASP A 107 -22.37 -10.17 -2.94
N PHE A 108 -21.88 -10.64 -1.78
CA PHE A 108 -21.28 -11.97 -1.67
C PHE A 108 -22.31 -13.08 -1.80
N SER A 109 -23.50 -12.91 -1.23
CA SER A 109 -24.58 -13.90 -1.23
C SER A 109 -25.07 -14.21 -2.65
N SER A 110 -25.15 -13.19 -3.51
CA SER A 110 -25.54 -13.35 -4.92
C SER A 110 -24.50 -14.12 -5.73
N ILE A 111 -23.20 -13.96 -5.43
CA ILE A 111 -22.13 -14.69 -6.14
C ILE A 111 -22.00 -16.12 -5.64
N SER A 112 -22.05 -16.32 -4.33
CA SER A 112 -21.91 -17.64 -3.71
C SER A 112 -23.18 -18.49 -3.76
N GLY A 113 -24.35 -17.86 -3.94
CA GLY A 113 -25.66 -18.49 -3.82
C GLY A 113 -26.03 -18.89 -2.38
N CYS A 114 -25.32 -18.36 -1.39
CA CYS A 114 -25.48 -18.77 0.00
C CYS A 114 -26.74 -18.15 0.65
N ASN A 115 -27.31 -18.89 1.59
CA ASN A 115 -28.45 -18.52 2.40
C ASN A 115 -28.18 -18.90 3.87
N GLU A 116 -29.00 -18.43 4.81
CA GLU A 116 -28.96 -18.90 6.20
C GLU A 116 -28.98 -20.44 6.27
N GLY A 117 -28.09 -21.01 7.09
CA GLY A 117 -27.88 -22.44 7.23
C GLY A 117 -26.91 -23.07 6.22
N THR A 118 -26.44 -22.33 5.20
CA THR A 118 -25.43 -22.83 4.26
C THR A 118 -24.13 -23.14 5.00
N THR A 119 -23.54 -24.30 4.76
CA THR A 119 -22.29 -24.72 5.42
C THR A 119 -21.10 -23.89 4.95
N VAL A 120 -20.23 -23.53 5.89
CA VAL A 120 -18.97 -22.82 5.63
C VAL A 120 -17.82 -23.64 6.20
N THR A 121 -16.77 -23.81 5.41
CA THR A 121 -15.48 -24.35 5.87
C THR A 121 -14.37 -23.40 5.47
N VAL A 122 -13.41 -23.21 6.37
CA VAL A 122 -12.21 -22.38 6.20
C VAL A 122 -10.98 -23.25 6.42
N SER A 123 -10.00 -23.15 5.51
CA SER A 123 -8.69 -23.76 5.66
C SER A 123 -7.59 -22.76 5.29
N MET A 124 -6.41 -22.91 5.90
CA MET A 124 -5.24 -22.09 5.55
C MET A 124 -4.80 -22.39 4.13
N GLU A 125 -4.71 -21.37 3.30
CA GLU A 125 -4.06 -21.46 1.98
C GLU A 125 -2.60 -21.05 2.13
N GLU A 126 -2.36 -19.82 2.61
CA GLU A 126 -1.02 -19.28 2.79
C GLU A 126 -0.96 -18.39 4.05
N LYS A 127 -0.18 -18.85 5.03
CA LYS A 127 0.06 -18.11 6.27
C LYS A 127 0.78 -16.81 5.96
N GLY A 128 0.17 -15.68 6.30
CA GLY A 128 0.69 -14.35 6.03
C GLY A 128 0.72 -13.94 4.55
N GLY A 129 0.13 -14.72 3.64
CA GLY A 129 0.19 -14.49 2.18
C GLY A 129 -0.42 -13.17 1.69
N TYR A 130 -1.14 -12.44 2.56
CA TYR A 130 -1.71 -11.13 2.28
C TYR A 130 -1.25 -10.04 3.27
N SER A 131 -0.20 -10.32 4.05
CA SER A 131 0.22 -9.44 5.14
C SER A 131 0.77 -8.10 4.64
N GLU A 132 1.49 -8.07 3.51
CA GLU A 132 2.03 -6.82 2.96
C GLU A 132 0.90 -5.89 2.50
N GLU A 133 -0.05 -6.39 1.72
CA GLU A 133 -1.22 -5.66 1.25
C GLU A 133 -2.10 -5.19 2.41
N PHE A 134 -2.34 -6.06 3.39
CA PHE A 134 -3.07 -5.71 4.60
C PHE A 134 -2.39 -4.56 5.35
N MET A 135 -1.08 -4.65 5.59
CA MET A 135 -0.32 -3.62 6.28
C MET A 135 -0.30 -2.29 5.51
N ILE A 136 -0.15 -2.33 4.18
CA ILE A 136 -0.18 -1.12 3.32
C ILE A 136 -1.51 -0.38 3.46
N ARG A 137 -2.63 -1.10 3.60
CA ARG A 137 -3.97 -0.52 3.77
C ARG A 137 -4.23 0.03 5.17
N HIS A 138 -3.42 -0.37 6.15
CA HIS A 138 -3.51 0.03 7.56
C HIS A 138 -2.41 1.01 7.99
N LEU A 139 -1.63 1.54 7.05
CA LEU A 139 -0.59 2.52 7.36
C LEU A 139 -1.21 3.78 7.97
N VAL A 140 -0.86 4.04 9.24
CA VAL A 140 -1.20 5.30 9.92
C VAL A 140 -0.09 6.30 9.64
N ARG A 141 -0.44 7.41 8.98
CA ARG A 141 0.49 8.52 8.76
C ARG A 141 0.66 9.32 10.05
N THR A 142 1.87 9.40 10.59
CA THR A 142 2.18 10.19 11.79
C THR A 142 2.90 11.49 11.44
N GLU A 143 2.69 12.59 12.17
CA GLU A 143 3.42 13.86 11.97
C GLU A 143 4.78 13.89 12.69
N ASN A 144 5.18 12.81 13.37
CA ASN A 144 6.44 12.70 14.06
C ASN A 144 7.53 12.18 13.13
N ARG A 145 8.61 12.96 12.95
CA ARG A 145 9.73 12.59 12.08
C ARG A 145 10.38 11.27 12.50
N ASP A 146 10.52 11.00 13.81
CA ASP A 146 11.26 9.84 14.32
C ASP A 146 10.59 8.48 14.01
N ASP A 147 9.31 8.49 13.63
CA ASP A 147 8.59 7.27 13.24
C ASP A 147 9.01 6.74 11.86
N TYR A 148 9.89 7.46 11.15
CA TYR A 148 10.30 7.16 9.79
C TYR A 148 11.82 6.92 9.68
N ALA A 149 12.19 5.98 8.81
CA ALA A 149 13.59 5.60 8.62
C ALA A 149 14.50 6.72 8.06
N SER A 150 13.93 7.73 7.39
CA SER A 150 14.68 8.87 6.85
C SER A 150 13.79 10.07 6.53
N ASP A 151 14.39 11.24 6.32
CA ASP A 151 13.71 12.47 5.91
C ASP A 151 12.97 12.26 4.58
N ALA A 152 13.59 11.54 3.65
CA ALA A 152 12.98 11.21 2.36
C ALA A 152 11.74 10.33 2.50
N VAL A 153 11.74 9.38 3.44
CA VAL A 153 10.53 8.58 3.72
C VAL A 153 9.47 9.45 4.41
N PHE A 154 9.85 10.29 5.38
CA PHE A 154 8.92 11.17 6.09
C PHE A 154 8.23 12.19 5.18
N ALA A 155 8.99 12.87 4.32
CA ALA A 155 8.53 13.84 3.34
C ALA A 155 7.95 13.20 2.06
N ASN A 156 7.87 11.87 2.02
CA ASN A 156 7.48 11.11 0.83
C ASN A 156 8.25 11.51 -0.44
N PHE A 157 9.49 11.97 -0.29
CA PHE A 157 10.36 12.44 -1.36
C PHE A 157 11.03 11.24 -2.03
N ARG A 158 10.64 10.94 -3.28
CA ARG A 158 11.13 9.79 -4.03
C ARG A 158 11.49 10.15 -5.45
N GLU A 159 12.58 9.58 -5.92
CA GLU A 159 12.90 9.56 -7.34
C GLU A 159 11.93 8.63 -8.09
N VAL A 160 11.47 9.07 -9.25
CA VAL A 160 10.61 8.28 -10.13
C VAL A 160 11.49 7.59 -11.18
N THR A 161 11.67 6.27 -11.01
CA THR A 161 12.55 5.44 -11.85
C THR A 161 11.77 4.56 -12.85
N ALA A 162 10.48 4.87 -13.07
CA ALA A 162 9.63 4.08 -13.95
C ALA A 162 10.06 4.20 -15.42
N GLY A 163 10.10 3.05 -16.12
CA GLY A 163 10.42 3.00 -17.54
C GLY A 163 11.84 3.48 -17.87
N ASN A 164 11.95 4.41 -18.82
CA ASN A 164 13.23 4.94 -19.31
C ASN A 164 13.56 6.33 -18.73
N ILE A 165 12.90 6.74 -17.64
CA ILE A 165 13.20 8.01 -16.99
C ILE A 165 14.62 7.95 -16.45
N LYS A 166 15.47 8.87 -16.90
CA LYS A 166 16.86 8.93 -16.45
C LYS A 166 16.91 9.25 -14.96
N SER A 167 17.82 8.60 -14.26
CA SER A 167 17.99 8.82 -12.82
C SER A 167 18.28 10.29 -12.49
N GLY A 168 17.66 10.77 -11.42
CA GLY A 168 17.73 12.14 -10.90
C GLY A 168 16.92 13.17 -11.70
N VAL A 169 16.13 12.77 -12.69
CA VAL A 169 15.38 13.72 -13.54
C VAL A 169 14.01 14.07 -12.95
N LEU A 170 13.29 13.10 -12.37
CA LEU A 170 11.94 13.29 -11.88
C LEU A 170 11.82 12.80 -10.44
N HIS A 171 11.26 13.64 -9.58
CA HIS A 171 10.98 13.34 -8.19
C HIS A 171 9.51 13.62 -7.88
N ARG A 172 8.99 12.93 -6.86
CA ARG A 172 7.71 13.23 -6.22
C ARG A 172 7.89 13.48 -4.73
N SER A 173 7.04 14.31 -4.11
CA SER A 173 7.06 14.54 -2.65
C SER A 173 5.69 14.92 -2.10
N CYS A 174 5.58 15.01 -0.77
CA CYS A 174 4.56 15.85 -0.14
C CYS A 174 4.82 17.33 -0.44
N SER A 175 3.86 18.20 -0.11
CA SER A 175 3.96 19.63 -0.42
C SER A 175 5.07 20.31 0.41
N PRO A 176 6.05 20.98 -0.23
CA PRO A 176 7.09 21.74 0.48
C PRO A 176 6.58 23.03 1.13
N VAL A 177 5.39 23.50 0.75
CA VAL A 177 4.79 24.77 1.20
C VAL A 177 3.63 24.57 2.17
N ARG A 178 3.32 23.32 2.52
CA ARG A 178 2.21 23.04 3.44
C ARG A 178 2.65 23.31 4.88
N GLY A 179 1.84 23.96 5.70
CA GLY A 179 2.19 24.29 7.09
C GLY A 179 2.27 23.09 8.06
N ASP A 180 2.68 21.91 7.60
CA ASP A 180 2.82 20.69 8.42
C ASP A 180 4.27 20.35 8.73
N ALA A 181 4.48 19.28 9.52
CA ALA A 181 5.80 18.92 10.02
C ALA A 181 6.78 18.46 8.92
N ARG A 182 6.28 18.10 7.72
CA ARG A 182 7.09 17.53 6.64
C ARG A 182 7.63 18.57 5.68
N ALA A 183 6.90 19.65 5.47
CA ALA A 183 7.24 20.67 4.48
C ALA A 183 8.70 21.14 4.55
N PRO A 184 9.29 21.43 5.74
CA PRO A 184 10.70 21.82 5.81
C PRO A 184 11.66 20.74 5.29
N TYR A 185 11.35 19.46 5.49
CA TYR A 185 12.14 18.34 4.99
C TYR A 185 11.98 18.18 3.48
N ALA A 186 10.76 18.35 2.95
CA ALA A 186 10.50 18.30 1.52
C ALA A 186 11.22 19.44 0.77
N ASP A 187 11.19 20.68 1.32
CA ASP A 187 11.90 21.83 0.75
C ASP A 187 13.42 21.64 0.78
N ALA A 188 13.97 21.12 1.88
CA ALA A 188 15.39 20.83 1.99
C ALA A 188 15.85 19.78 0.97
N LEU A 189 15.14 18.64 0.88
CA LEU A 189 15.45 17.57 -0.08
C LEU A 189 15.31 18.02 -1.53
N MET A 190 14.35 18.89 -1.82
CA MET A 190 14.21 19.53 -3.14
C MET A 190 15.44 20.38 -3.48
N GLY A 191 15.95 21.15 -2.51
CA GLY A 191 17.19 21.91 -2.66
C GLY A 191 18.41 21.00 -2.90
N GLU A 192 18.55 19.92 -2.11
CA GLU A 192 19.64 18.95 -2.23
C GLU A 192 19.64 18.20 -3.57
N ALA A 193 18.45 17.84 -4.08
CA ALA A 193 18.29 17.20 -5.38
C ALA A 193 18.52 18.17 -6.56
N GLY A 194 18.69 19.47 -6.30
CA GLY A 194 18.92 20.48 -7.32
C GLY A 194 17.71 20.64 -8.25
N ILE A 195 16.50 20.50 -7.72
CA ILE A 195 15.26 20.68 -8.48
C ILE A 195 15.23 22.09 -9.09
N LYS A 196 14.82 22.15 -10.35
CA LYS A 196 14.75 23.39 -11.13
C LYS A 196 13.35 23.78 -11.53
N THR A 197 12.39 22.86 -11.46
CA THR A 197 11.01 23.11 -11.88
C THR A 197 10.06 22.30 -10.99
N VAL A 198 9.01 22.94 -10.51
CA VAL A 198 8.00 22.32 -9.64
C VAL A 198 6.63 22.32 -10.30
N ILE A 199 5.99 21.16 -10.27
CA ILE A 199 4.61 20.96 -10.68
C ILE A 199 3.77 20.78 -9.41
N ASN A 200 3.05 21.82 -9.02
CA ASN A 200 2.14 21.80 -7.88
C ASN A 200 0.74 21.42 -8.35
N LEU A 201 0.34 20.17 -8.07
CA LEU A 201 -0.95 19.64 -8.48
C LEU A 201 -2.10 20.08 -7.56
N ALA A 202 -1.81 20.53 -6.33
CA ALA A 202 -2.81 20.68 -5.27
C ALA A 202 -3.27 22.13 -5.05
N ASP A 203 -2.34 23.06 -5.06
CA ASP A 203 -2.60 24.43 -4.62
C ASP A 203 -2.98 25.37 -5.78
N SER A 204 -3.75 26.41 -5.46
CA SER A 204 -3.78 27.63 -6.27
C SER A 204 -2.57 28.50 -5.94
N GLU A 205 -2.29 29.53 -6.75
CA GLU A 205 -1.25 30.52 -6.38
C GLU A 205 -1.54 31.17 -5.01
N GLU A 206 -2.81 31.43 -4.70
CA GLU A 206 -3.23 32.01 -3.42
C GLU A 206 -2.89 31.08 -2.24
N SER A 207 -3.32 29.81 -2.29
CA SER A 207 -3.07 28.88 -1.18
C SER A 207 -1.61 28.47 -1.05
N MET A 208 -0.88 28.39 -2.17
CA MET A 208 0.56 28.13 -2.19
C MET A 208 1.34 29.28 -1.52
N SER A 209 0.94 30.53 -1.78
CA SER A 209 1.63 31.73 -1.29
C SER A 209 1.67 31.83 0.23
N GLU A 210 0.67 31.29 0.93
CA GLU A 210 0.64 31.23 2.40
C GLU A 210 1.84 30.47 2.99
N GLY A 211 2.38 29.51 2.22
CA GLY A 211 3.45 28.61 2.63
C GLY A 211 4.87 29.01 2.21
N LEU A 212 5.02 30.04 1.37
CA LEU A 212 6.33 30.40 0.81
C LEU A 212 7.36 30.79 1.87
N ALA A 213 6.92 31.40 2.97
CA ALA A 213 7.82 31.85 4.03
C ALA A 213 8.55 30.70 4.75
N ILE A 214 8.01 29.48 4.71
CA ILE A 214 8.60 28.30 5.35
C ILE A 214 9.36 27.41 4.36
N ALA A 215 9.36 27.75 3.07
CA ALA A 215 9.90 26.94 1.98
C ALA A 215 10.87 27.76 1.11
N PRO A 216 12.06 28.11 1.62
CA PRO A 216 12.97 29.03 0.95
C PRO A 216 13.47 28.52 -0.42
N ASN A 217 13.70 27.22 -0.59
CA ASN A 217 14.11 26.69 -1.89
C ASN A 217 12.95 26.80 -2.90
N TYR A 218 11.72 26.53 -2.44
CA TYR A 218 10.51 26.63 -3.26
C TYR A 218 10.25 28.07 -3.68
N ALA A 219 10.39 29.02 -2.75
CA ALA A 219 10.18 30.43 -2.99
C ALA A 219 11.09 30.96 -4.11
N VAL A 220 12.37 30.57 -4.13
CA VAL A 220 13.30 30.94 -5.21
C VAL A 220 12.82 30.41 -6.56
N LEU A 221 12.32 29.17 -6.64
CA LEU A 221 11.81 28.63 -7.89
C LEU A 221 10.52 29.36 -8.33
N TYR A 222 9.64 29.69 -7.39
CA TYR A 222 8.41 30.42 -7.66
C TYR A 222 8.69 31.83 -8.21
N GLU A 223 9.58 32.59 -7.55
CA GLU A 223 9.99 33.93 -7.99
C GLU A 223 10.63 33.94 -9.38
N ASN A 224 11.28 32.84 -9.77
CA ASN A 224 11.88 32.67 -11.10
C ASN A 224 10.88 32.19 -12.18
N GLY A 225 9.61 31.98 -11.82
CA GLY A 225 8.59 31.46 -12.74
C GLY A 225 8.71 29.96 -13.04
N SER A 226 9.48 29.21 -12.22
CA SER A 226 9.73 27.78 -12.40
C SER A 226 8.75 26.89 -11.62
N VAL A 227 7.58 27.43 -11.24
CA VAL A 227 6.55 26.70 -10.50
C VAL A 227 5.20 26.94 -11.17
N ILE A 228 4.45 25.86 -11.43
CA ILE A 228 3.07 25.92 -11.89
C ILE A 228 2.13 25.42 -10.80
N CYS A 229 1.09 26.21 -10.48
CA CYS A 229 0.04 25.88 -9.51
C CYS A 229 -1.27 25.52 -10.24
N LEU A 230 -1.66 24.26 -10.19
CA LEU A 230 -2.75 23.74 -11.02
C LEU A 230 -4.11 23.66 -10.30
N ASN A 231 -4.13 23.66 -8.97
CA ASN A 231 -5.35 23.52 -8.16
C ASN A 231 -6.29 22.42 -8.70
N MET A 232 -5.76 21.19 -8.83
CA MET A 232 -6.49 20.08 -9.45
C MET A 232 -7.45 19.43 -8.46
N GLY A 233 -8.56 18.91 -8.96
CA GLY A 233 -9.39 17.94 -8.25
C GLY A 233 -8.69 16.58 -8.09
N VAL A 234 -9.42 15.58 -7.58
CA VAL A 234 -8.96 14.18 -7.47
C VAL A 234 -9.72 13.22 -8.40
N ASP A 235 -10.66 13.74 -9.20
CA ASP A 235 -11.34 12.96 -10.24
C ASP A 235 -10.51 12.99 -11.53
N PHE A 236 -9.78 11.89 -11.78
CA PHE A 236 -8.90 11.73 -12.94
C PHE A 236 -9.63 11.75 -14.28
N PHE A 237 -10.93 11.47 -14.29
CA PHE A 237 -11.73 11.39 -15.51
C PHE A 237 -12.46 12.71 -15.80
N ALA A 238 -12.39 13.69 -14.89
CA ALA A 238 -12.97 14.99 -15.11
C ALA A 238 -12.23 15.74 -16.25
N PRO A 239 -12.96 16.41 -17.17
CA PRO A 239 -12.34 17.20 -18.23
C PRO A 239 -11.33 18.23 -17.71
N ASP A 240 -11.64 18.91 -16.60
CA ASP A 240 -10.74 19.87 -15.94
C ASP A 240 -9.41 19.23 -15.50
N PHE A 241 -9.47 18.01 -14.95
CA PHE A 241 -8.27 17.29 -14.54
C PHE A 241 -7.38 17.01 -15.76
N THR A 242 -7.95 16.49 -16.84
CA THR A 242 -7.19 16.17 -18.06
C THR A 242 -6.57 17.41 -18.70
N ALA A 243 -7.27 18.54 -18.70
CA ALA A 243 -6.75 19.81 -19.22
C ALA A 243 -5.56 20.33 -18.39
N LYS A 244 -5.68 20.33 -17.05
CA LYS A 244 -4.59 20.76 -16.17
C LYS A 244 -3.39 19.82 -16.20
N LEU A 245 -3.61 18.51 -16.38
CA LEU A 245 -2.51 17.56 -16.58
C LEU A 245 -1.76 17.83 -17.89
N HIS A 246 -2.49 18.17 -18.96
CA HIS A 246 -1.85 18.63 -20.19
C HIS A 246 -0.95 19.85 -19.94
N ASP A 247 -1.45 20.86 -19.23
CA ASP A 247 -0.69 22.08 -18.95
C ASP A 247 0.55 21.81 -18.09
N ALA A 248 0.45 20.88 -17.14
CA ALA A 248 1.59 20.38 -16.36
C ALA A 248 2.70 19.82 -17.26
N LEU A 249 2.33 18.96 -18.21
CA LEU A 249 3.29 18.31 -19.12
C LEU A 249 3.91 19.32 -20.11
N VAL A 250 3.13 20.28 -20.60
CA VAL A 250 3.65 21.38 -21.43
C VAL A 250 4.65 22.21 -20.64
N PHE A 251 4.31 22.60 -19.41
CA PHE A 251 5.20 23.36 -18.54
C PHE A 251 6.51 22.62 -18.25
N MET A 252 6.47 21.29 -18.08
CA MET A 252 7.68 20.47 -17.95
C MET A 252 8.56 20.49 -19.20
N ILE A 253 7.98 20.52 -20.40
CA ILE A 253 8.74 20.57 -21.66
C ILE A 253 9.41 21.95 -21.83
N GLU A 254 8.73 23.01 -21.43
CA GLU A 254 9.20 24.39 -21.58
C GLU A 254 10.25 24.79 -20.54
N ASN A 255 10.41 24.02 -19.46
CA ASN A 255 11.30 24.33 -18.34
C ASN A 255 12.33 23.22 -18.08
N PRO A 256 13.54 23.56 -17.59
CA PRO A 256 14.60 22.57 -17.39
C PRO A 256 14.39 21.75 -16.12
N GLY A 257 14.59 20.43 -16.19
CA GLY A 257 14.70 19.58 -15.00
C GLY A 257 16.07 19.71 -14.26
N PRO A 258 16.22 19.06 -13.09
CA PRO A 258 15.30 18.08 -12.47
C PRO A 258 13.94 18.64 -12.04
N TYR A 259 12.91 17.81 -12.13
CA TYR A 259 11.52 18.17 -11.82
C TYR A 259 11.08 17.60 -10.47
N LEU A 260 10.25 18.35 -9.75
CA LEU A 260 9.47 17.87 -8.62
C LEU A 260 7.98 17.95 -8.93
N ILE A 261 7.26 16.84 -8.81
CA ILE A 261 5.80 16.82 -8.84
C ILE A 261 5.29 16.59 -7.42
N HIS A 262 4.42 17.45 -6.92
CA HIS A 262 3.85 17.26 -5.59
C HIS A 262 2.34 17.52 -5.55
N CYS A 263 1.74 16.95 -4.51
CA CYS A 263 0.45 17.35 -4.00
C CYS A 263 0.56 17.38 -2.47
N ASN A 264 -0.53 17.67 -1.76
CA ASN A 264 -0.59 17.68 -0.30
C ASN A 264 0.33 16.66 0.39
N GLU A 265 0.12 15.37 0.12
CA GLU A 265 0.85 14.28 0.76
C GLU A 265 1.79 13.52 -0.20
N GLY A 266 1.80 13.88 -1.49
CA GLY A 266 2.48 13.10 -2.52
C GLY A 266 1.84 11.72 -2.77
N LYS A 267 0.53 11.59 -2.53
CA LYS A 267 -0.24 10.34 -2.63
C LYS A 267 -1.36 10.43 -3.66
N ASP A 268 -2.38 11.25 -3.42
CA ASP A 268 -3.63 11.14 -4.18
C ASP A 268 -3.52 11.66 -5.62
N ARG A 269 -2.78 12.75 -5.86
CA ARG A 269 -2.62 13.32 -7.23
C ARG A 269 -1.26 13.00 -7.84
N ALA A 270 -0.24 12.88 -7.00
CA ALA A 270 1.16 12.78 -7.39
C ALA A 270 1.76 11.37 -7.18
N GLY A 271 1.05 10.48 -6.47
CA GLY A 271 1.51 9.14 -6.13
C GLY A 271 1.31 8.13 -7.24
#